data_AF-A0A3M6U1V2-F1
#
_entry.id   AF-A0A3M6U1V2-F1
#
_cell.length_a   1.000
_cell.length_b   1.000
_cell.length_c   1.000
_cell.angle_alpha   90.00
_cell.angle_beta   90.00
_cell.angle_gamma   90.00
#
_symmetry.space_group_name_H-M   'P 1'
#
loop_
_entity.id
_entity.type
_entity.pdbx_description
1 polymer ?
#
loop_
_entity_poly.entity_id
_entity_poly.type
_entity_poly.pdbx_seq_one_letter_code
_entity_poly.pdbx_strand_id
1 'polypeptide(L)'
;MTECGGGGFSSFLLYTLDHIMVCRALGINQQTVFWRGCNSACARDPAVNSWMWYFEPVNEGMESKVENVFCPLILKDITEVRVEYFSHMDQADFRTRIIDNSFSDRSDVEGYGESRIITTAERIRVNKLIRQYVKPNSRVKERADLLYRRNMAGFTLLGVQVRATDHWMEAKDHKLPSVISWVERAREILETLPEPRKIFIASDNNEVIQKFIGVFGKETARNTTSTSLQLGPARKRNYNLSRTQFAG
;
A
#
# COMPACT_ATOMS: atom_id res chain seq x y z
N MET A 1 22.64 -4.69 0.12
CA MET A 1 21.59 -5.53 0.73
C MET A 1 20.66 -4.58 1.48
N THR A 2 19.42 -4.42 1.03
CA THR A 2 18.46 -3.52 1.67
C THR A 2 18.13 -4.03 3.07
N GLU A 3 18.56 -3.31 4.10
CA GLU A 3 17.85 -3.34 5.37
C GLU A 3 16.44 -2.84 5.07
N CYS A 4 15.53 -3.79 5.04
CA CYS A 4 14.13 -3.55 4.77
C CYS A 4 13.55 -2.89 6.02
N GLY A 5 13.69 -1.57 6.10
CA GLY A 5 13.06 -0.74 7.12
C GLY A 5 11.59 -1.16 7.20
N GLY A 6 11.09 -1.41 8.41
CA GLY A 6 9.87 -2.14 8.73
C GLY A 6 8.52 -1.63 8.18
N GLY A 7 8.51 -0.90 7.06
CA GLY A 7 7.32 -0.45 6.36
C GLY A 7 6.47 -1.61 5.80
N GLY A 8 5.16 -1.38 5.81
CA GLY A 8 4.16 -2.29 5.24
C GLY A 8 4.16 -2.32 3.70
N PHE A 9 3.31 -3.16 3.12
CA PHE A 9 3.22 -3.38 1.67
C PHE A 9 3.15 -2.09 0.84
N SER A 10 2.27 -1.14 1.21
CA SER A 10 2.10 0.10 0.47
C SER A 10 3.33 1.00 0.52
N SER A 11 4.02 1.07 1.66
CA SER A 11 5.28 1.80 1.78
C SER A 11 6.32 1.24 0.81
N PHE A 12 6.43 -0.09 0.74
CA PHE A 12 7.38 -0.75 -0.17
C PHE A 12 7.07 -0.50 -1.64
N LEU A 13 5.77 -0.47 -1.98
CA LEU A 13 5.31 -0.10 -3.32
C LEU A 13 5.65 1.36 -3.67
N LEU A 14 5.39 2.31 -2.76
CA LEU A 14 5.72 3.72 -2.99
C LEU A 14 7.23 3.93 -3.11
N TYR A 15 8.04 3.29 -2.26
CA TYR A 15 9.50 3.30 -2.40
C TYR A 15 9.95 2.78 -3.77
N THR A 16 9.33 1.71 -4.27
CA THR A 16 9.66 1.18 -5.61
C THR A 16 9.38 2.21 -6.70
N LEU A 17 8.26 2.95 -6.59
CA LEU A 17 7.91 4.00 -7.54
C LEU A 17 8.87 5.20 -7.48
N ASP A 18 9.32 5.59 -6.29
CA ASP A 18 10.34 6.63 -6.10
C ASP A 18 11.65 6.25 -6.82
N HIS A 19 12.10 5.01 -6.69
CA HIS A 19 13.32 4.55 -7.37
C HIS A 19 13.14 4.51 -8.89
N ILE A 20 11.96 4.11 -9.39
CA ILE A 20 11.66 4.17 -10.82
C ILE A 20 11.73 5.62 -11.33
N MET A 21 11.19 6.57 -10.57
CA MET A 21 11.25 7.99 -10.93
C MET A 21 12.69 8.48 -11.03
N VAL A 22 13.52 8.17 -10.03
CA VAL A 22 14.95 8.50 -10.04
C VAL A 22 15.66 7.86 -11.23
N CYS A 23 15.44 6.58 -11.52
CA CYS A 23 16.05 5.93 -12.69
C CYS A 23 15.67 6.64 -14.00
N ARG A 24 14.41 7.01 -14.19
CA ARG A 24 13.97 7.73 -15.40
C ARG A 24 14.61 9.10 -15.51
N ALA A 25 14.72 9.79 -14.38
CA ALA A 25 15.42 11.05 -14.23
C ALA A 25 16.89 10.96 -14.69
N LEU A 26 17.56 9.84 -14.40
CA LEU A 26 18.91 9.53 -14.86
C LEU A 26 18.98 9.07 -16.33
N GLY A 27 17.88 9.16 -17.09
CA GLY A 27 17.80 8.68 -18.48
C GLY A 27 17.66 7.16 -18.62
N ILE A 28 17.57 6.42 -17.52
CA ILE A 28 17.38 4.97 -17.51
C ILE A 28 15.89 4.69 -17.69
N ASN A 29 15.49 4.31 -18.91
CA ASN A 29 14.07 4.13 -19.26
C ASN A 29 13.58 2.67 -19.21
N GLN A 30 14.47 1.70 -19.04
CA GLN A 30 14.14 0.27 -18.98
C GLN A 30 14.46 -0.27 -17.58
N GLN A 31 13.52 -0.11 -16.65
CA GLN A 31 13.69 -0.56 -15.26
C GLN A 31 13.19 -2.00 -15.09
N THR A 32 13.84 -2.75 -14.23
CA THR A 32 13.41 -4.08 -13.76
C THR A 32 13.16 -4.02 -12.26
N VAL A 33 12.15 -4.73 -11.74
CA VAL A 33 11.73 -4.61 -10.34
C VAL A 33 11.90 -5.93 -9.58
N PHE A 34 12.65 -5.86 -8.48
CA PHE A 34 12.93 -7.00 -7.62
C PHE A 34 12.63 -6.70 -6.15
N TRP A 35 11.78 -7.52 -5.54
CA TRP A 35 11.50 -7.51 -4.11
C TRP A 35 12.09 -8.76 -3.47
N ARG A 36 13.30 -8.64 -2.89
CA ARG A 36 14.09 -9.75 -2.36
C ARG A 36 14.60 -9.42 -0.96
N GLY A 37 14.69 -10.42 -0.08
CA GLY A 37 15.38 -10.28 1.21
C GLY A 37 14.72 -9.33 2.22
N CYS A 38 13.39 -9.25 2.25
CA CYS A 38 12.65 -8.38 3.19
C CYS A 38 11.74 -9.17 4.15
N ASN A 39 11.32 -8.52 5.24
CA ASN A 39 10.57 -9.17 6.33
C ASN A 39 9.06 -8.90 6.32
N SER A 40 8.58 -7.90 5.57
CA SER A 40 7.17 -7.48 5.56
C SER A 40 6.40 -8.00 4.33
N ALA A 41 6.77 -7.54 3.13
CA ALA A 41 6.02 -7.75 1.88
C ALA A 41 6.66 -8.75 0.91
N CYS A 42 7.76 -9.40 1.28
CA CYS A 42 8.49 -10.31 0.41
C CYS A 42 9.13 -11.47 1.18
N ALA A 43 9.68 -12.43 0.45
CA ALA A 43 10.45 -13.53 1.00
C ALA A 43 11.73 -13.01 1.69
N ARG A 44 12.09 -13.69 2.78
CA ARG A 44 13.42 -13.55 3.40
C ARG A 44 14.52 -14.09 2.50
N ASP A 45 14.18 -15.06 1.66
CA ASP A 45 15.10 -15.64 0.70
C ASP A 45 15.46 -14.60 -0.38
N PRO A 46 16.73 -14.19 -0.49
CA PRO A 46 17.16 -13.21 -1.49
C PRO A 46 17.09 -13.76 -2.92
N ALA A 47 16.99 -15.08 -3.13
CA ALA A 47 16.82 -15.66 -4.46
C ALA A 47 15.42 -15.44 -5.03
N VAL A 48 14.41 -15.18 -4.18
CA VAL A 48 13.01 -15.13 -4.59
C VAL A 48 12.56 -13.70 -4.85
N ASN A 49 12.23 -13.39 -6.12
CA ASN A 49 11.58 -12.12 -6.45
C ASN A 49 10.09 -12.16 -6.07
N SER A 50 9.74 -11.48 -4.98
CA SER A 50 8.36 -11.45 -4.49
C SER A 50 7.49 -10.39 -5.18
N TRP A 51 8.05 -9.54 -6.05
CA TRP A 51 7.25 -8.64 -6.89
C TRP A 51 6.22 -9.46 -7.68
N MET A 52 6.68 -10.57 -8.25
CA MET A 52 5.88 -11.50 -9.06
C MET A 52 4.78 -12.22 -8.28
N TRP A 53 4.80 -12.17 -6.94
CA TRP A 53 3.67 -12.69 -6.14
C TRP A 53 2.42 -11.82 -6.29
N TYR A 54 2.60 -10.54 -6.61
CA TYR A 54 1.53 -9.55 -6.65
C TYR A 54 1.32 -8.98 -8.06
N PHE A 55 2.39 -8.79 -8.83
CA PHE A 55 2.39 -8.02 -10.06
C PHE A 55 3.02 -8.77 -11.23
N GLU A 56 2.71 -8.36 -12.46
CA GLU A 56 3.40 -8.78 -13.67
C GLU A 56 4.85 -8.27 -13.66
N PRO A 57 5.82 -8.99 -14.25
CA PRO A 57 7.20 -8.53 -14.30
C PRO A 57 7.33 -7.27 -15.15
N VAL A 58 8.20 -6.35 -14.72
CA VAL A 58 8.50 -5.11 -15.44
C VAL A 58 9.75 -5.32 -16.28
N ASN A 59 9.62 -5.21 -17.60
CA ASN A 59 10.72 -5.38 -18.57
C ASN A 59 11.53 -6.68 -18.35
N GLU A 60 10.84 -7.80 -18.17
CA GLU A 60 11.47 -9.10 -17.92
C GLU A 60 12.54 -9.45 -18.97
N GLY A 61 13.68 -9.98 -18.51
CA GLY A 61 14.77 -10.40 -19.37
C GLY A 61 15.62 -9.25 -19.88
N MET A 62 15.41 -8.02 -19.40
CA MET A 62 16.36 -6.92 -19.61
C MET A 62 17.63 -7.10 -18.76
N GLU A 63 17.56 -7.85 -17.66
CA GLU A 63 18.70 -8.08 -16.77
C GLU A 63 19.83 -8.84 -17.46
N SER A 64 19.50 -9.72 -18.42
CA SER A 64 20.47 -10.47 -19.21
C SER A 64 21.06 -9.67 -20.37
N LYS A 65 20.55 -8.46 -20.63
CA LYS A 65 20.94 -7.59 -21.75
C LYS A 65 21.78 -6.40 -21.32
N VAL A 66 22.04 -6.24 -20.03
CA VAL A 66 22.82 -5.13 -19.50
C VAL A 66 24.11 -5.65 -18.87
N GLU A 67 25.22 -5.01 -19.20
CA GLU A 67 26.52 -5.31 -18.58
C GLU A 67 26.56 -4.83 -17.12
N ASN A 68 25.81 -3.76 -16.81
CA ASN A 68 25.74 -3.14 -15.49
C ASN A 68 24.29 -3.01 -15.02
N VAL A 69 24.01 -3.53 -13.82
CA VAL A 69 22.73 -3.34 -13.13
C VAL A 69 22.84 -2.10 -12.25
N PHE A 70 22.12 -1.03 -12.59
CA PHE A 70 22.05 0.15 -11.73
C PHE A 70 21.11 -0.16 -10.56
N CYS A 71 21.66 -0.28 -9.36
CA CYS A 71 20.91 -0.37 -8.12
C CYS A 71 21.07 0.98 -7.41
N PRO A 72 20.07 1.88 -7.43
CA PRO A 72 20.06 3.00 -6.51
C PRO A 72 19.84 2.41 -5.12
N LEU A 73 20.92 2.00 -4.48
CA LEU A 73 20.95 1.61 -3.09
C LEU A 73 20.69 2.90 -2.31
N ILE A 74 19.54 2.95 -1.66
CA ILE A 74 19.21 3.90 -0.60
C ILE A 74 19.19 5.36 -1.09
N LEU A 75 17.98 5.95 -1.21
CA LEU A 75 17.80 7.40 -1.43
C LEU A 75 18.57 8.31 -0.44
N LYS A 76 19.02 7.76 0.69
CA LYS A 76 19.90 8.40 1.67
C LYS A 76 21.34 8.59 1.18
N ASP A 77 21.82 7.76 0.25
CA ASP A 77 23.15 7.90 -0.36
C ASP A 77 23.12 8.80 -1.59
N ILE A 78 21.93 9.10 -2.14
CA ILE A 78 21.80 10.00 -3.28
C ILE A 78 21.89 11.48 -2.88
N THR A 79 21.84 11.80 -1.58
CA THR A 79 22.27 13.13 -1.10
C THR A 79 23.78 13.35 -1.26
N GLU A 80 24.58 12.28 -1.39
CA GLU A 80 26.03 12.35 -1.63
C GLU A 80 26.43 12.14 -3.10
N VAL A 81 25.51 11.66 -3.95
CA VAL A 81 25.76 11.65 -5.40
C VAL A 81 25.75 13.10 -5.88
N ARG A 82 26.96 13.61 -6.16
CA ARG A 82 27.20 14.98 -6.61
C ARG A 82 26.14 15.42 -7.63
N VAL A 83 25.30 16.35 -7.18
CA VAL A 83 24.29 17.07 -7.97
C VAL A 83 24.90 17.77 -9.20
N GLU A 84 26.22 17.92 -9.24
CA GLU A 84 27.02 18.50 -10.32
C GLU A 84 26.86 17.79 -11.68
N TYR A 85 26.41 16.53 -11.74
CA TYR A 85 26.17 15.81 -13.01
C TYR A 85 24.75 15.94 -13.57
N PHE A 86 23.83 16.64 -12.89
CA PHE A 86 22.40 16.67 -13.21
C PHE A 86 21.89 18.07 -13.57
N SER A 87 22.54 18.72 -14.54
CA SER A 87 22.29 20.11 -14.97
C SER A 87 20.94 20.38 -15.66
N HIS A 88 20.13 19.35 -15.93
CA HIS A 88 18.89 19.47 -16.70
C HIS A 88 17.60 19.07 -15.95
N MET A 89 17.71 18.79 -14.65
CA MET A 89 16.58 18.31 -13.86
C MET A 89 16.24 19.27 -12.73
N ASP A 90 14.95 19.49 -12.51
CA ASP A 90 14.47 20.29 -11.40
C ASP A 90 14.87 19.62 -10.08
N GLN A 91 15.66 20.32 -9.26
CA GLN A 91 16.17 19.85 -7.97
C GLN A 91 15.03 19.42 -7.03
N ALA A 92 13.82 19.97 -7.25
CA ALA A 92 12.61 19.58 -6.55
C ALA A 92 12.21 18.11 -6.81
N ASP A 93 12.35 17.61 -8.04
CA ASP A 93 11.94 16.26 -8.43
C ASP A 93 12.81 15.15 -7.83
N PHE A 94 14.08 15.46 -7.51
CA PHE A 94 14.98 14.53 -6.85
C PHE A 94 14.76 14.46 -5.33
N ARG A 95 14.29 15.57 -4.74
CA ARG A 95 14.10 15.69 -3.29
C ARG A 95 12.72 15.27 -2.81
N THR A 96 11.71 15.19 -3.70
CA THR A 96 10.36 14.79 -3.30
C THR A 96 10.12 13.31 -3.51
N ARG A 97 10.17 12.54 -2.42
CA ARG A 97 9.73 11.14 -2.43
C ARG A 97 8.22 11.10 -2.27
N ILE A 98 7.53 10.32 -3.11
CA ILE A 98 6.08 10.09 -3.04
C ILE A 98 5.69 9.65 -1.64
N ILE A 99 6.51 8.79 -1.03
CA ILE A 99 6.23 8.22 0.29
C ILE A 99 6.16 9.26 1.43
N ASP A 100 6.82 10.41 1.27
CA ASP A 100 6.86 11.43 2.32
C ASP A 100 5.62 12.35 2.27
N ASN A 101 4.79 12.27 1.24
CA ASN A 101 3.63 13.14 1.08
C ASN A 101 2.43 12.69 1.95
N SER A 102 1.65 13.66 2.45
CA SER A 102 0.51 13.45 3.35
C SER A 102 -0.75 14.21 2.89
N PHE A 103 -1.93 13.73 3.29
CA PHE A 103 -3.21 14.44 3.05
C PHE A 103 -3.42 15.64 3.97
N SER A 104 -2.65 15.73 5.05
CA SER A 104 -2.64 16.84 5.98
C SER A 104 -1.22 17.35 6.15
N ASP A 105 -1.10 18.61 6.57
CA ASP A 105 0.19 19.10 7.06
C ASP A 105 0.64 18.25 8.27
N ARG A 106 1.91 17.87 8.26
CA ARG A 106 2.60 17.06 9.26
C ARG A 106 4.00 17.58 9.53
N SER A 107 4.33 18.81 9.13
CA SER A 107 5.66 19.38 9.36
C SER A 107 6.03 19.47 10.84
N ASP A 108 5.03 19.44 11.72
CA ASP A 108 5.14 19.45 13.18
C ASP A 108 5.27 18.06 13.82
N VAL A 109 5.19 16.97 13.03
CA VAL A 109 5.35 15.60 13.52
C VAL A 109 6.79 15.13 13.34
N GLU A 110 7.38 14.55 14.39
CA GLU A 110 8.74 14.01 14.34
C GLU A 110 8.90 13.00 13.20
N GLY A 111 9.94 13.17 12.37
CA GLY A 111 10.18 12.35 11.18
C GLY A 111 9.41 12.76 9.92
N TYR A 112 8.53 13.76 9.99
CA TYR A 112 7.72 14.26 8.85
C TYR A 112 7.98 15.73 8.49
N GLY A 113 9.07 16.32 8.99
CA GLY A 113 9.39 17.74 8.75
C GLY A 113 9.54 18.15 7.28
N GLU A 114 9.83 17.19 6.39
CA GLU A 114 9.93 17.40 4.93
C GLU A 114 8.67 16.97 4.17
N SER A 115 7.62 16.53 4.89
CA SER A 115 6.37 16.07 4.30
C SER A 115 5.67 17.20 3.55
N ARG A 116 5.12 16.89 2.37
CA ARG A 116 4.32 17.82 1.57
C ARG A 116 2.87 17.38 1.49
N ILE A 117 1.99 18.34 1.26
CA ILE A 117 0.57 18.07 1.03
C ILE A 117 0.38 17.42 -0.34
N ILE A 118 -0.36 16.31 -0.38
CA ILE A 118 -0.74 15.62 -1.61
C ILE A 118 -1.65 16.52 -2.45
N THR A 119 -1.16 16.98 -3.59
CA THR A 119 -1.93 17.82 -4.54
C THR A 119 -2.64 16.98 -5.60
N THR A 120 -3.60 17.57 -6.31
CA THR A 120 -4.23 16.92 -7.47
C THR A 120 -3.23 16.58 -8.57
N ALA A 121 -2.27 17.47 -8.83
CA ALA A 121 -1.21 17.25 -9.82
C ALA A 121 -0.36 16.03 -9.43
N GLU A 122 0.02 15.93 -8.16
CA GLU A 122 0.81 14.81 -7.64
C GLU A 122 0.03 13.49 -7.75
N ARG A 123 -1.27 13.50 -7.42
CA ARG A 123 -2.14 12.31 -7.59
C ARG A 123 -2.20 11.85 -9.04
N ILE A 124 -2.30 12.78 -10.01
CA ILE A 124 -2.30 12.44 -11.44
C ILE A 124 -0.95 11.86 -11.86
N ARG A 125 0.16 12.49 -11.44
CA ARG A 125 1.53 12.04 -11.70
C ARG A 125 1.75 10.61 -11.20
N VAL A 126 1.46 10.35 -9.93
CA VAL A 126 1.65 9.04 -9.29
C VAL A 126 0.70 7.99 -9.89
N ASN A 127 -0.55 8.33 -10.19
CA ASN A 127 -1.48 7.40 -10.86
C ASN A 127 -0.97 6.97 -12.25
N LYS A 128 -0.31 7.86 -13.01
CA LYS A 128 0.31 7.50 -14.29
C LYS A 128 1.42 6.46 -14.09
N LEU A 129 2.25 6.62 -13.06
CA LEU A 129 3.30 5.66 -12.72
C LEU A 129 2.73 4.31 -12.26
N ILE A 130 1.74 4.33 -11.36
CA ILE A 130 1.06 3.12 -10.90
C ILE A 130 0.49 2.34 -12.10
N ARG A 131 -0.21 3.02 -13.01
CA ARG A 131 -0.78 2.36 -14.21
C ARG A 131 0.28 1.78 -15.15
N GLN A 132 1.45 2.40 -15.21
CA GLN A 132 2.53 1.94 -16.08
C GLN A 132 3.22 0.69 -15.50
N TYR A 133 3.48 0.66 -14.20
CA TYR A 133 4.37 -0.34 -13.58
C TYR A 133 3.64 -1.35 -12.69
N VAL A 134 2.56 -0.96 -12.03
CA VAL A 134 1.89 -1.77 -10.99
C VAL A 134 0.71 -2.51 -11.62
N LYS A 135 1.02 -3.55 -12.41
CA LYS A 135 0.02 -4.40 -13.06
C LYS A 135 -0.20 -5.66 -12.23
N PRO A 136 -1.37 -5.90 -11.62
CA PRO A 136 -1.62 -7.13 -10.87
C PRO A 136 -1.45 -8.36 -11.76
N ASN A 137 -0.80 -9.40 -11.25
CA ASN A 137 -0.71 -10.67 -11.99
C ASN A 137 -2.09 -11.36 -12.07
N SER A 138 -2.20 -12.38 -12.92
CA SER A 138 -3.45 -13.12 -13.16
C SER A 138 -4.08 -13.66 -11.86
N ARG A 139 -3.27 -14.23 -10.96
CA ARG A 139 -3.74 -14.77 -9.68
C ARG A 139 -4.38 -13.69 -8.79
N VAL A 140 -3.77 -12.51 -8.71
CA VAL A 140 -4.35 -11.38 -7.95
C VAL A 140 -5.64 -10.90 -8.61
N LYS A 141 -5.60 -10.71 -9.93
CA LYS A 141 -6.72 -10.21 -10.71
C LYS A 141 -7.93 -11.13 -10.60
N GLU A 142 -7.76 -12.43 -10.80
CA GLU A 142 -8.82 -13.43 -10.70
C GLU A 142 -9.48 -13.43 -9.31
N ARG A 143 -8.68 -13.31 -8.24
CA ARG A 143 -9.22 -13.23 -6.88
C ARG A 143 -9.98 -11.94 -6.61
N ALA A 144 -9.47 -10.82 -7.08
CA ALA A 144 -10.17 -9.54 -6.99
C ALA A 144 -11.50 -9.58 -7.77
N ASP A 145 -11.49 -10.14 -8.98
CA ASP A 145 -12.68 -10.28 -9.83
C ASP A 145 -13.72 -11.22 -9.23
N LEU A 146 -13.28 -12.33 -8.60
CA LEU A 146 -14.17 -13.23 -7.86
C LEU A 146 -14.78 -12.54 -6.64
N LEU A 147 -13.97 -11.79 -5.90
CA LEU A 147 -14.45 -11.04 -4.74
C LEU A 147 -15.50 -10.00 -5.14
N TYR A 148 -15.19 -9.24 -6.20
CA TYR A 148 -16.08 -8.21 -6.75
C TYR A 148 -17.40 -8.82 -7.21
N ARG A 149 -17.35 -9.85 -8.07
CA ARG A 149 -18.56 -10.51 -8.59
C ARG A 149 -19.46 -11.07 -7.49
N ARG A 150 -18.88 -11.62 -6.42
CA ARG A 150 -19.65 -12.24 -5.33
C ARG A 150 -20.27 -11.24 -4.36
N ASN A 151 -19.62 -10.11 -4.10
CA ASN A 151 -19.98 -9.26 -2.96
C ASN A 151 -20.37 -7.83 -3.34
N MET A 152 -19.94 -7.37 -4.51
CA MET A 152 -19.90 -5.96 -4.88
C MET A 152 -20.66 -5.66 -6.17
N ALA A 153 -20.66 -6.60 -7.13
CA ALA A 153 -21.33 -6.40 -8.41
C ALA A 153 -22.82 -6.09 -8.24
N GLY A 154 -23.28 -5.06 -8.95
CA GLY A 154 -24.67 -4.58 -8.89
C GLY A 154 -24.97 -3.60 -7.76
N PHE A 155 -24.01 -3.25 -6.90
CA PHE A 155 -24.20 -2.29 -5.81
C PHE A 155 -23.39 -1.01 -6.01
N THR A 156 -23.91 0.13 -5.55
CA THR A 156 -23.10 1.32 -5.26
C THR A 156 -22.31 1.09 -3.98
N LEU A 157 -20.98 1.26 -4.01
CA LEU A 157 -20.11 0.92 -2.89
C LEU A 157 -19.54 2.14 -2.19
N LEU A 158 -19.65 2.15 -0.87
CA LEU A 158 -18.82 2.96 0.01
C LEU A 158 -17.64 2.14 0.50
N GLY A 159 -16.43 2.47 0.03
CA GLY A 159 -15.19 1.89 0.56
C GLY A 159 -14.77 2.60 1.84
N VAL A 160 -14.56 1.84 2.93
CA VAL A 160 -14.10 2.36 4.22
C VAL A 160 -12.82 1.65 4.61
N GLN A 161 -11.73 2.39 4.77
CA GLN A 161 -10.46 1.85 5.27
C GLN A 161 -10.16 2.44 6.65
N VAL A 162 -10.09 1.59 7.67
CA VAL A 162 -9.73 1.97 9.04
C VAL A 162 -8.43 1.28 9.41
N ARG A 163 -7.36 2.04 9.64
CA ARG A 163 -6.07 1.53 10.14
C ARG A 163 -5.96 1.89 11.61
N ALA A 164 -6.00 0.91 12.50
CA ALA A 164 -6.20 1.15 13.94
C ALA A 164 -5.14 0.51 14.85
N THR A 165 -4.21 -0.29 14.33
CA THR A 165 -3.23 -1.00 15.17
C THR A 165 -2.06 -0.11 15.59
N ASP A 166 -1.06 0.06 14.72
CA ASP A 166 0.17 0.79 14.97
C ASP A 166 0.11 2.26 14.51
N HIS A 167 -0.90 2.60 13.69
CA HIS A 167 -0.99 3.89 13.02
C HIS A 167 -1.17 5.09 13.96
N TRP A 168 -1.54 4.88 15.22
CA TRP A 168 -1.61 5.96 16.20
C TRP A 168 -0.26 6.67 16.38
N MET A 169 0.86 5.94 16.21
CA MET A 169 2.21 6.51 16.27
C MET A 169 2.51 7.48 15.11
N GLU A 170 1.77 7.36 14.00
CA GLU A 170 1.92 8.20 12.82
C GLU A 170 0.87 9.33 12.76
N ALA A 171 -0.03 9.39 13.76
CA ALA A 171 -1.12 10.36 13.81
C ALA A 171 -0.72 11.59 14.62
N LYS A 172 -1.28 12.75 14.24
CA LYS A 172 -1.16 13.97 15.04
C LYS A 172 -1.70 13.71 16.44
N ASP A 173 -0.98 14.19 17.46
CA ASP A 173 -1.28 14.00 18.88
C ASP A 173 -1.30 12.54 19.34
N HIS A 174 -0.74 11.61 18.56
CA HIS A 174 -0.70 10.18 18.87
C HIS A 174 -2.09 9.56 19.10
N LYS A 175 -3.13 10.13 18.47
CA LYS A 175 -4.52 9.79 18.74
C LYS A 175 -5.26 9.39 17.47
N LEU A 176 -5.87 8.21 17.50
CA LEU A 176 -6.74 7.75 16.43
C LEU A 176 -8.16 8.30 16.60
N PRO A 177 -8.88 8.59 15.49
CA PRO A 177 -10.31 8.86 15.55
C PRO A 177 -11.05 7.69 16.19
N SER A 178 -12.13 7.99 16.91
CA SER A 178 -12.94 6.95 17.54
C SER A 178 -13.65 6.09 16.49
N VAL A 179 -13.87 4.81 16.78
CA VAL A 179 -14.63 3.91 15.88
C VAL A 179 -16.03 4.45 15.61
N ILE A 180 -16.63 5.14 16.60
CA ILE A 180 -17.95 5.75 16.47
C ILE A 180 -17.93 6.85 15.39
N SER A 181 -16.90 7.71 15.39
CA SER A 181 -16.78 8.77 14.38
C SER A 181 -16.71 8.21 12.95
N TRP A 182 -16.02 7.08 12.75
CA TRP A 182 -15.96 6.39 11.46
C TRP A 182 -17.33 5.84 11.04
N VAL A 183 -18.06 5.26 11.99
CA VAL A 183 -19.39 4.69 11.73
C VAL A 183 -20.40 5.77 11.37
N GLU A 184 -20.43 6.87 12.13
CA GLU A 184 -21.33 8.00 11.88
C GLU A 184 -21.05 8.62 10.51
N ARG A 185 -19.77 8.87 10.20
CA ARG A 185 -19.39 9.42 8.90
C ARG A 185 -19.73 8.46 7.75
N ALA A 186 -19.54 7.15 7.94
CA ALA A 186 -19.91 6.17 6.95
C ALA A 186 -21.43 6.14 6.70
N ARG A 187 -22.25 6.32 7.75
CA ARG A 187 -23.71 6.41 7.64
C ARG A 187 -24.13 7.61 6.80
N GLU A 188 -23.63 8.79 7.14
CA GLU A 188 -23.93 10.03 6.41
C GLU A 188 -23.63 9.91 4.92
N ILE A 189 -22.45 9.37 4.57
CA ILE A 189 -22.07 9.20 3.16
C ILE A 189 -22.93 8.14 2.50
N LEU A 190 -23.15 6.99 3.16
CA LEU A 190 -23.95 5.90 2.61
C LEU A 190 -25.36 6.40 2.24
N GLU A 191 -25.99 7.22 3.09
CA GLU A 191 -27.33 7.78 2.86
C GLU A 191 -27.44 8.63 1.58
N THR A 192 -26.33 9.21 1.10
CA THR A 192 -26.28 9.97 -0.16
C THR A 192 -26.12 9.11 -1.42
N LEU A 193 -25.76 7.83 -1.27
CA LEU A 193 -25.46 6.95 -2.40
C LEU A 193 -26.73 6.34 -3.03
N PRO A 194 -26.78 6.16 -4.37
CA PRO A 194 -27.88 5.45 -5.03
C PRO A 194 -28.03 3.99 -4.60
N GLU A 195 -29.27 3.53 -4.47
CA GLU A 195 -29.61 2.13 -4.21
C GLU A 195 -29.51 1.25 -5.48
N PRO A 196 -29.17 -0.05 -5.36
CA PRO A 196 -28.83 -0.74 -4.12
C PRO A 196 -27.39 -0.41 -3.68
N ARG A 197 -27.16 -0.13 -2.39
CA ARG A 197 -25.83 0.28 -1.85
C ARG A 197 -25.26 -0.63 -0.78
N LYS A 198 -23.93 -0.65 -0.65
CA LYS A 198 -23.19 -1.41 0.37
C LYS A 198 -21.95 -0.68 0.86
N ILE A 199 -21.50 -1.06 2.05
CA ILE A 199 -20.20 -0.71 2.61
C ILE A 199 -19.24 -1.88 2.41
N PHE A 200 -18.07 -1.59 1.87
CA PHE A 200 -16.93 -2.49 1.91
C PHE A 200 -15.90 -1.96 2.91
N ILE A 201 -15.69 -2.67 4.02
CA ILE A 201 -14.76 -2.26 5.07
C ILE A 201 -13.46 -3.08 5.05
N ALA A 202 -12.34 -2.37 5.02
CA ALA A 202 -10.98 -2.89 5.18
C ALA A 202 -10.39 -2.35 6.49
N SER A 203 -10.09 -3.26 7.43
CA SER A 203 -9.50 -2.91 8.72
C SER A 203 -8.54 -3.99 9.21
N ASP A 204 -7.47 -3.57 9.87
CA ASP A 204 -6.54 -4.42 10.60
C ASP A 204 -7.04 -4.76 12.01
N ASN A 205 -8.08 -4.09 12.48
CA ASN A 205 -8.73 -4.30 13.77
C ASN A 205 -10.11 -4.98 13.61
N ASN A 206 -10.28 -6.16 14.21
CA ASN A 206 -11.53 -6.94 14.15
C ASN A 206 -12.70 -6.28 14.89
N GLU A 207 -12.45 -5.54 15.98
CA GLU A 207 -13.51 -4.85 16.72
C GLU A 207 -14.18 -3.78 15.86
N VAL A 208 -13.40 -3.06 15.05
CA VAL A 208 -13.92 -2.11 14.06
C VAL A 208 -14.84 -2.81 13.08
N ILE A 209 -14.42 -3.96 12.54
CA ILE A 209 -15.22 -4.75 11.60
C ILE A 209 -16.54 -5.19 12.26
N GLN A 210 -16.49 -5.75 13.46
CA GLN A 210 -17.68 -6.20 14.18
C GLN A 210 -18.61 -5.02 14.50
N LYS A 211 -18.07 -3.85 14.81
CA LYS A 211 -18.88 -2.65 15.06
C LYS A 211 -19.62 -2.20 13.80
N PHE A 212 -18.94 -2.14 12.66
CA PHE A 212 -19.59 -1.83 11.38
C PHE A 212 -20.68 -2.85 11.02
N ILE A 213 -20.40 -4.14 11.15
CA ILE A 213 -21.38 -5.20 10.89
C ILE A 213 -22.57 -5.10 11.86
N GLY A 214 -22.33 -4.80 13.13
CA GLY A 214 -23.37 -4.66 14.13
C GLY A 214 -24.30 -3.46 13.89
N VAL A 215 -23.77 -2.36 13.34
CA VAL A 215 -24.55 -1.14 13.08
C VAL A 215 -25.29 -1.19 11.74
N PHE A 216 -24.64 -1.65 10.67
CA PHE A 216 -25.21 -1.61 9.31
C PHE A 216 -25.86 -2.93 8.89
N GLY A 217 -25.63 -4.01 9.62
CA GLY A 217 -26.04 -5.36 9.25
C GLY A 217 -25.09 -6.03 8.25
N LYS A 218 -25.07 -7.37 8.27
CA LYS A 218 -24.18 -8.18 7.42
C LYS A 218 -24.45 -8.03 5.93
N GLU A 219 -25.66 -7.69 5.53
CA GLU A 219 -26.00 -7.51 4.11
C GLU A 219 -25.47 -6.19 3.55
N THR A 220 -25.44 -5.15 4.38
CA THR A 220 -24.98 -3.81 3.99
C THR A 220 -23.48 -3.65 4.17
N ALA A 221 -22.89 -4.14 5.27
CA ALA A 221 -21.45 -4.05 5.54
C ALA A 221 -20.76 -5.40 5.35
N ARG A 222 -19.80 -5.44 4.41
CA ARG A 222 -18.99 -6.64 4.13
C ARG A 222 -17.51 -6.33 4.31
N ASN A 223 -16.77 -7.32 4.81
CA ASN A 223 -15.32 -7.30 4.90
C ASN A 223 -14.73 -8.55 4.23
N THR A 224 -13.44 -8.48 3.91
CA THR A 224 -12.63 -9.66 3.59
C THR A 224 -11.50 -9.77 4.58
N THR A 225 -11.33 -10.94 5.19
CA THR A 225 -10.16 -11.22 6.03
C THR A 225 -8.92 -11.42 5.15
N SER A 226 -7.75 -11.02 5.64
CA SER A 226 -6.47 -11.20 4.93
C SER A 226 -6.19 -12.66 4.55
N THR A 227 -6.78 -13.64 5.26
CA THR A 227 -6.74 -15.07 4.94
C THR A 227 -7.38 -15.40 3.59
N SER A 228 -8.40 -14.65 3.17
CA SER A 228 -9.05 -14.83 1.86
C SER A 228 -8.24 -14.27 0.68
N LEU A 229 -7.17 -13.51 0.95
CA LEU A 229 -6.30 -12.84 -0.01
C LEU A 229 -4.82 -13.26 0.13
N GLN A 230 -4.52 -14.47 0.63
CA GLN A 230 -3.13 -14.97 0.69
C GLN A 230 -2.54 -15.20 -0.71
N LEU A 231 -1.72 -14.26 -1.17
CA LEU A 231 -1.09 -14.26 -2.50
C LEU A 231 0.31 -14.89 -2.50
N GLY A 232 0.95 -15.04 -1.34
CA GLY A 232 2.19 -15.80 -1.15
C GLY A 232 1.95 -17.24 -0.65
N PRO A 233 3.00 -18.07 -0.51
CA PRO A 233 2.91 -19.34 0.20
C PRO A 233 2.37 -19.11 1.62
N ALA A 234 1.41 -19.93 2.03
CA ALA A 234 0.71 -19.79 3.30
C ALA A 234 1.72 -19.86 4.48
N ARG A 235 2.02 -18.72 5.10
CA ARG A 235 2.57 -18.74 6.46
C ARG A 235 1.44 -19.20 7.37
N LYS A 236 1.45 -20.48 7.78
CA LYS A 236 0.71 -20.95 8.96
C LYS A 236 1.17 -20.13 10.16
N ARG A 237 0.46 -19.05 10.48
CA ARG A 237 0.49 -18.51 11.84
C ARG A 237 -0.54 -19.32 12.61
N ASN A 238 -0.07 -20.26 13.43
CA ASN A 238 -0.90 -20.92 14.42
C ASN A 238 -1.37 -19.86 15.42
N TYR A 239 -2.54 -19.27 15.16
CA TYR A 239 -3.33 -18.70 16.24
C TYR A 239 -4.05 -19.88 16.88
N ASN A 240 -3.53 -20.33 18.01
CA ASN A 240 -4.26 -21.23 18.91
C ASN A 240 -5.52 -20.50 19.35
N LEU A 241 -6.62 -20.72 18.64
CA LEU A 241 -7.97 -20.49 19.11
C LEU A 241 -8.25 -21.60 20.13
N SER A 242 -7.96 -21.35 21.40
CA SER A 242 -8.50 -22.15 22.50
C SER A 242 -10.02 -21.93 22.55
N ARG A 243 -10.75 -22.86 21.92
CA ARG A 243 -12.18 -23.03 22.10
C ARG A 243 -12.43 -23.78 23.41
N THR A 244 -13.34 -23.22 24.20
CA THR A 244 -14.29 -23.89 25.13
C THR A 244 -13.75 -24.66 26.32
N GLN A 245 -14.16 -24.21 27.52
CA GLN A 245 -14.94 -25.04 28.45
C GLN A 245 -15.82 -24.13 29.34
N PHE A 246 -17.10 -24.06 29.00
CA PHE A 246 -18.18 -23.96 29.98
C PHE A 246 -18.57 -25.40 30.30
N ALA A 247 -18.53 -25.79 31.57
CA ALA A 247 -19.27 -26.91 32.15
C ALA A 247 -19.18 -26.83 33.68
N GLY A 248 -20.34 -26.82 34.35
CA GLY A 248 -20.47 -26.93 35.82
C GLY A 248 -21.06 -25.70 36.47
#